data_AF-A0A660WBG9-F1
#
_entry.id   AF-A0A660WBG9-F1
#
_cell.length_a   1.000
_cell.length_b   1.000
_cell.length_c   1.000
_cell.angle_alpha   90.00
_cell.angle_beta   90.00
_cell.angle_gamma   90.00
#
_symmetry.space_group_name_H-M   'P 1'
#
loop_
_entity.id
_entity.type
_entity.pdbx_description
1 polymer ?
#
loop_
_entity_poly.entity_id
_entity_poly.type
_entity_poly.pdbx_seq_one_letter_code
_entity_poly.pdbx_strand_id
1 'polypeptide(L)'
;EINITRSGAIFTRTAGEVSQAGKIGLVTFKELKEKLPGLSRILERAGGGNLRYRGNDVLPAEGTVHQGFIEQSTVNIVEEMAAMIQCYRAFEANMQAIRAQDSALQRAVTQVGRVSPR
;
A
#
# COMPACT_ATOMS: atom_id res chain seq x y z
N GLU A 1 1.31 34.20 -13.38
CA GLU A 1 2.13 33.22 -12.62
C GLU A 1 1.37 32.74 -11.40
N ILE A 2 1.55 31.48 -10.98
CA ILE A 2 0.89 30.90 -9.81
C ILE A 2 1.95 30.57 -8.76
N ASN A 3 1.83 31.15 -7.58
CA ASN A 3 2.71 30.89 -6.45
C ASN A 3 1.89 30.32 -5.28
N ILE A 4 2.40 29.26 -4.65
CA ILE A 4 1.77 28.60 -3.51
C ILE A 4 2.71 28.78 -2.32
N THR A 5 2.21 29.44 -1.28
CA THR A 5 2.96 29.68 -0.04
C THR A 5 2.98 28.45 0.86
N ARG A 6 3.90 28.41 1.85
CA ARG A 6 4.01 27.30 2.81
C ARG A 6 2.72 27.02 3.61
N SER A 7 1.84 28.01 3.73
CA SER A 7 0.53 27.91 4.37
C SER A 7 -0.57 27.38 3.44
N GLY A 8 -0.22 27.04 2.19
CA GLY A 8 -1.16 26.54 1.18
C GLY A 8 -1.98 27.64 0.48
N ALA A 9 -1.71 28.92 0.72
CA ALA A 9 -2.40 30.00 0.00
C ALA A 9 -1.85 30.15 -1.42
N ILE A 10 -2.78 30.15 -2.39
CA ILE A 10 -2.53 30.23 -3.83
C ILE A 10 -2.68 31.68 -4.28
N PHE A 11 -1.63 32.23 -4.89
CA PHE A 11 -1.61 33.57 -5.45
C PHE A 11 -1.50 33.49 -6.96
N THR A 12 -2.37 34.23 -7.66
CA THR A 12 -2.30 34.40 -9.11
C THR A 12 -1.86 35.82 -9.42
N ARG A 13 -0.89 35.95 -10.33
CA ARG A 13 -0.49 37.21 -10.93
C ARG A 13 -1.13 37.30 -12.31
N THR A 14 -2.15 38.16 -12.44
CA THR A 14 -2.83 38.49 -13.70
C THR A 14 -2.71 40.01 -13.90
N ALA A 15 -2.15 40.44 -15.04
CA ALA A 15 -2.02 41.86 -15.42
C ALA A 15 -1.32 42.77 -14.38
N GLY A 16 -0.34 42.27 -13.63
CA GLY A 16 0.48 43.08 -12.71
C GLY A 16 -0.05 43.20 -11.29
N GLU A 17 -1.28 42.76 -11.03
CA GLU A 17 -1.85 42.69 -9.68
C GLU A 17 -1.74 41.25 -9.14
N VAL A 18 -1.35 41.13 -7.86
CA VAL A 18 -1.26 39.82 -7.18
C VAL A 18 -2.52 39.65 -6.35
N SER A 19 -3.37 38.71 -6.74
CA SER A 19 -4.61 38.40 -6.05
C SER A 19 -4.57 36.99 -5.46
N GLN A 20 -5.16 36.82 -4.27
CA GLN A 20 -5.27 35.51 -3.63
C GLN A 20 -6.42 34.72 -4.27
N ALA A 21 -6.08 33.64 -4.97
CA ALA A 21 -7.06 32.79 -5.65
C ALA A 21 -7.71 31.74 -4.73
N GLY A 22 -7.05 31.38 -3.63
CA GLY A 22 -7.61 30.42 -2.67
C GLY A 22 -6.60 29.88 -1.66
N LYS A 23 -7.00 28.87 -0.89
CA LYS A 23 -6.14 28.14 0.05
C LYS A 23 -6.37 26.64 -0.05
N ILE A 24 -5.30 25.86 -0.08
CA ILE A 24 -5.33 24.40 0.01
C ILE A 24 -5.63 24.02 1.47
N GLY A 25 -6.73 23.32 1.68
CA GLY A 25 -7.08 22.75 2.98
C GLY A 25 -6.41 21.39 3.16
N LEU A 26 -5.66 21.23 4.24
CA LEU A 26 -5.14 19.94 4.66
C LEU A 26 -6.08 19.35 5.72
N VAL A 27 -6.36 18.05 5.63
CA VAL A 27 -7.21 17.33 6.57
C VAL A 27 -6.45 16.17 7.18
N THR A 28 -6.66 15.94 8.46
CA THR A 28 -6.14 14.79 9.21
C THR A 28 -7.29 14.01 9.80
N PHE A 29 -7.06 12.73 10.02
CA PHE A 29 -8.07 11.78 10.49
C PHE A 29 -7.65 11.30 11.86
N LYS A 30 -8.43 11.63 12.91
CA LYS A 30 -8.14 11.28 14.31
C LYS A 30 -7.95 9.77 14.48
N GLU A 31 -8.80 9.00 13.81
CA GLU A 31 -8.89 7.54 13.96
C GLU A 31 -7.74 6.77 13.31
N LEU A 32 -6.88 7.42 12.50
CA LEU A 32 -5.70 6.76 11.93
C LEU A 32 -4.61 6.49 12.97
N LYS A 33 -4.60 7.25 14.08
CA LYS A 33 -3.55 7.20 15.10
C LYS A 33 -3.85 6.24 16.26
N GLU A 34 -5.11 5.87 16.46
CA GLU A 34 -5.58 5.28 17.73
C GLU A 34 -6.04 3.81 17.63
N LYS A 35 -6.24 3.24 16.43
CA LYS A 35 -6.64 1.82 16.27
C LYS A 35 -5.54 0.97 15.62
N LEU A 36 -5.21 -0.11 16.34
CA LEU A 36 -4.25 -1.17 16.01
C LEU A 36 -4.31 -1.65 14.54
N PRO A 37 -3.19 -2.21 14.02
CA PRO A 37 -3.09 -2.75 12.67
C PRO A 37 -4.07 -3.92 12.52
N GLY A 38 -5.23 -3.67 11.95
CA GLY A 38 -6.25 -4.72 11.83
C GLY A 38 -7.41 -4.38 10.92
N LEU A 39 -8.07 -3.22 11.08
CA LEU A 39 -9.30 -3.00 10.30
C LEU A 39 -9.80 -1.55 10.26
N SER A 40 -8.91 -0.56 10.19
CA SER A 40 -9.34 0.83 9.94
C SER A 40 -9.70 1.01 8.46
N ARG A 41 -10.83 0.42 8.02
CA ARG A 41 -11.46 0.61 6.68
C ARG A 41 -12.09 2.01 6.53
N ILE A 42 -11.49 3.00 7.19
CA ILE A 42 -11.89 4.40 7.08
C ILE A 42 -11.25 5.05 5.86
N LEU A 43 -10.07 4.58 5.44
CA LEU A 43 -9.43 4.96 4.19
C LEU A 43 -9.42 3.77 3.23
N GLU A 44 -10.18 3.87 2.14
CA GLU A 44 -10.24 2.87 1.10
C GLU A 44 -9.54 3.39 -0.16
N ARG A 45 -8.71 2.58 -0.81
CA ARG A 45 -8.07 2.99 -2.07
C ARG A 45 -9.15 3.17 -3.14
N ALA A 46 -9.29 4.38 -3.67
CA ALA A 46 -10.19 4.72 -4.76
C ALA A 46 -9.62 4.35 -6.15
N GLY A 47 -8.33 4.01 -6.20
CA GLY A 47 -7.55 3.90 -7.43
C GLY A 47 -6.77 5.19 -7.73
N GLY A 48 -5.75 5.09 -8.58
CA GLY A 48 -4.96 6.24 -9.03
C GLY A 48 -4.19 7.00 -7.93
N GLY A 49 -3.93 6.36 -6.78
CA GLY A 49 -3.30 7.00 -5.62
C GLY A 49 -4.28 7.71 -4.67
N ASN A 50 -5.57 7.80 -5.04
CA ASN A 50 -6.58 8.45 -4.22
C ASN A 50 -7.06 7.54 -3.09
N LEU A 51 -7.37 8.15 -1.94
CA LEU A 51 -8.00 7.50 -0.79
C LEU A 51 -9.39 8.09 -0.58
N ARG A 52 -10.38 7.23 -0.38
CA ARG A 52 -11.74 7.62 0.02
C ARG A 52 -11.86 7.51 1.52
N TYR A 53 -12.22 8.60 2.17
CA TYR A 53 -12.57 8.59 3.58
C TYR A 53 -14.04 8.20 3.77
N ARG A 54 -14.30 7.21 4.62
CA ARG A 54 -15.64 6.70 4.98
C ARG A 54 -16.02 7.03 6.43
N GLY A 55 -15.40 8.05 7.02
CA GLY A 55 -15.77 8.57 8.34
C GLY A 55 -16.43 9.95 8.24
N ASN A 56 -17.01 10.42 9.34
CA ASN A 56 -17.66 11.73 9.40
C ASN A 56 -16.76 12.82 10.03
N ASP A 57 -15.72 12.42 10.77
CA ASP A 57 -14.86 13.35 11.50
C ASP A 57 -13.58 13.65 10.72
N VAL A 58 -13.54 14.79 10.04
CA VAL A 58 -12.32 15.35 9.45
C VAL A 58 -11.86 16.53 10.29
N LEU A 59 -10.59 16.52 10.69
CA LEU A 59 -9.97 17.62 11.42
C LEU A 59 -9.06 18.40 10.47
N PRO A 60 -8.94 19.73 10.63
CA PRO A 60 -7.92 20.48 9.91
C PRO A 60 -6.54 19.95 10.31
N ALA A 61 -5.71 19.64 9.33
CA ALA A 61 -4.33 19.24 9.56
C ALA A 61 -3.41 20.46 9.60
N GLU A 62 -2.44 20.42 10.49
CA GLU A 62 -1.29 21.31 10.48
C GLU A 62 -0.21 20.68 9.60
N GLY A 63 0.08 21.32 8.47
CA GLY A 63 1.09 20.86 7.53
C GLY A 63 1.57 21.99 6.64
N THR A 64 2.80 21.86 6.14
CA THR A 64 3.42 22.85 5.26
C THR A 64 3.47 22.33 3.84
N VAL A 65 3.04 23.15 2.88
CA VAL A 65 3.13 22.81 1.46
C VAL A 65 4.45 23.33 0.90
N HIS A 66 5.17 22.48 0.15
CA HIS A 66 6.40 22.85 -0.53
C HIS A 66 6.19 22.87 -2.04
N GLN A 67 6.18 24.07 -2.64
CA GLN A 67 6.02 24.21 -4.08
C GLN A 67 7.30 23.73 -4.81
N GLY A 68 7.12 23.02 -5.93
CA GLY A 68 8.22 22.53 -6.75
C GLY A 68 8.81 21.18 -6.29
N PHE A 69 8.23 20.57 -5.26
CA PHE A 69 8.61 19.24 -4.78
C PHE A 69 7.53 18.21 -5.12
N ILE A 70 7.96 16.98 -5.37
CA ILE A 70 7.08 15.81 -5.55
C ILE A 70 7.42 14.82 -4.44
N GLU A 71 6.40 14.31 -3.76
CA GLU A 71 6.57 13.27 -2.74
C GLU A 71 7.05 11.97 -3.40
N GLN A 72 8.16 11.41 -2.88
CA GLN A 72 8.67 10.12 -3.33
C GLN A 72 8.00 8.98 -2.56
N SER A 73 7.96 7.81 -3.19
CA SER A 73 7.53 6.58 -2.54
C SER A 73 8.43 6.26 -1.35
N THR A 74 7.84 5.92 -0.21
CA THR A 74 8.57 5.45 0.98
C THR A 74 9.15 4.03 0.82
N VAL A 75 8.94 3.38 -0.32
CA VAL A 75 9.27 1.95 -0.52
C VAL A 75 10.72 1.79 -1.03
N ASN A 76 11.48 0.90 -0.38
CA ASN A 76 12.83 0.53 -0.81
C ASN A 76 12.79 -0.70 -1.74
N ILE A 77 13.10 -0.48 -3.02
CA ILE A 77 13.03 -1.54 -4.05
C ILE A 77 13.93 -2.74 -3.71
N VAL A 78 15.10 -2.53 -3.11
CA VAL A 78 16.04 -3.62 -2.81
C VAL A 78 15.48 -4.57 -1.76
N GLU A 79 14.88 -4.02 -0.71
CA GLU A 79 14.25 -4.79 0.36
C GLU A 79 13.03 -5.55 -0.16
N GLU A 80 12.19 -4.90 -0.96
CA GLU A 80 11.01 -5.53 -1.54
C GLU A 80 11.37 -6.66 -2.52
N MET A 81 12.41 -6.49 -3.33
CA MET A 81 12.88 -7.56 -4.22
C MET A 81 13.42 -8.75 -3.42
N ALA A 82 14.16 -8.49 -2.34
CA ALA A 82 14.65 -9.55 -1.46
C ALA A 82 13.48 -10.32 -0.81
N ALA A 83 12.46 -9.61 -0.33
CA ALA A 83 11.24 -10.21 0.22
C ALA A 83 10.51 -11.07 -0.83
N MET A 84 10.38 -10.57 -2.07
CA MET A 84 9.78 -11.33 -3.16
C MET A 84 10.56 -12.62 -3.46
N ILE A 85 11.89 -12.56 -3.49
CA ILE A 85 12.75 -13.74 -3.71
C ILE A 85 12.57 -14.76 -2.59
N GLN A 86 12.51 -14.32 -1.32
CA GLN A 86 12.26 -15.21 -0.19
C GLN A 86 10.91 -15.92 -0.30
N CYS A 87 9.84 -15.16 -0.63
CA CYS A 87 8.52 -15.73 -0.90
C CYS A 87 8.56 -16.75 -2.03
N TYR A 88 9.27 -16.47 -3.12
CA TYR A 88 9.41 -17.40 -4.26
C TYR A 88 10.12 -18.70 -3.87
N ARG A 89 11.22 -18.61 -3.12
CA ARG A 89 11.95 -19.82 -2.67
C ARG A 89 11.15 -20.65 -1.68
N ALA A 90 10.40 -19.99 -0.78
CA ALA A 90 9.48 -20.69 0.11
C ALA A 90 8.38 -21.40 -0.67
N PHE A 91 7.83 -20.75 -1.69
CA PHE A 91 6.83 -21.35 -2.59
C PHE A 91 7.39 -22.57 -3.34
N GLU A 92 8.59 -22.46 -3.90
CA GLU A 92 9.25 -23.57 -4.59
C GLU A 92 9.53 -24.76 -3.65
N ALA A 93 10.05 -24.49 -2.45
CA ALA A 93 10.27 -25.52 -1.44
C ALA A 93 8.96 -26.23 -1.06
N ASN A 94 7.87 -25.47 -0.88
CA ASN A 94 6.55 -26.03 -0.59
C ASN A 94 6.03 -26.89 -1.74
N MET A 95 6.18 -26.45 -3.00
CA MET A 95 5.80 -27.24 -4.17
C MET A 95 6.60 -28.54 -4.26
N GLN A 96 7.91 -28.50 -4.00
CA GLN A 96 8.76 -29.68 -4.04
C GLN A 96 8.40 -30.68 -2.93
N ALA A 97 8.08 -30.19 -1.73
CA ALA A 97 7.61 -31.02 -0.63
C ALA A 97 6.29 -31.74 -0.98
N ILE A 98 5.33 -31.04 -1.60
CA ILE A 98 4.06 -31.62 -2.04
C ILE A 98 4.31 -32.71 -3.09
N ARG A 99 5.17 -32.47 -4.09
CA ARG A 99 5.51 -33.48 -5.10
C ARG A 99 6.18 -34.70 -4.50
N ALA A 100 7.07 -34.51 -3.52
CA ALA A 100 7.72 -35.61 -2.83
C ALA A 100 6.69 -36.46 -2.06
N GLN A 101 5.75 -35.82 -1.35
CA GLN A 101 4.65 -36.50 -0.66
C GLN A 101 3.78 -37.30 -1.63
N ASP A 102 3.37 -36.70 -2.75
CA ASP A 102 2.54 -37.36 -3.75
C ASP A 102 3.26 -38.58 -4.37
N SER A 103 4.55 -38.45 -4.67
CA SER A 103 5.36 -39.57 -5.17
C SER A 103 5.51 -40.70 -4.15
N ALA A 104 5.61 -40.37 -2.85
CA ALA A 104 5.69 -41.35 -1.77
C ALA A 104 4.36 -42.09 -1.60
N LEU A 105 3.24 -41.36 -1.65
CA LEU A 105 1.89 -41.94 -1.64
C LEU A 105 1.65 -42.86 -2.83
N GLN A 106 2.04 -42.43 -4.04
CA GLN A 106 1.90 -43.24 -5.25
C GLN A 106 2.68 -44.56 -5.16
N ARG A 107 3.91 -44.54 -4.63
CA ARG A 107 4.70 -45.76 -4.39
C ARG A 107 4.06 -46.65 -3.34
N ALA A 108 3.57 -46.08 -2.23
CA ALA A 108 2.90 -46.85 -1.19
C ALA A 108 1.66 -47.58 -1.74
N VAL A 109 0.80 -46.88 -2.50
CA VAL A 109 -0.41 -47.47 -3.08
C VAL A 109 -0.09 -48.56 -4.11
N THR A 110 0.88 -48.32 -5.00
CA THR A 110 1.22 -49.26 -6.07
C THR A 110 1.99 -50.49 -5.59
N GLN A 111 2.90 -50.32 -4.63
CA GLN A 111 3.74 -51.42 -4.13
C GLN A 111 3.06 -52.23 -3.04
N VAL A 112 2.33 -51.61 -2.11
CA VAL A 112 1.64 -52.33 -1.02
C VAL A 112 0.31 -52.94 -1.51
N GLY A 113 -0.41 -52.26 -2.42
CA GLY A 113 -1.66 -52.76 -2.99
C GLY A 113 -1.52 -54.01 -3.86
N ARG A 114 -0.34 -54.28 -4.43
CA ARG A 114 -0.06 -55.49 -5.22
C ARG A 114 0.21 -56.75 -4.38
N VAL A 115 0.45 -56.63 -3.08
CA VAL A 115 0.83 -57.77 -2.20
C VAL A 115 -0.38 -58.47 -1.58
N SER A 116 -1.62 -58.06 -1.88
CA SER A 116 -2.82 -58.77 -1.44
C SER A 116 -3.63 -59.36 -2.60
N PRO A 117 -3.21 -60.48 -3.19
CA PRO A 117 -4.13 -61.48 -3.70
C PRO A 117 -4.24 -62.60 -2.66
N ARG A 118 -5.39 -62.66 -1.98
CA ARG A 118 -5.90 -63.88 -1.37
C ARG A 118 -7.35 -64.04 -1.78
#